data_AF-A0A7C6KWD7-F1
#
_entry.id   AF-A0A7C6KWD7-F1
#
_cell.length_a   1.000
_cell.length_b   1.000
_cell.length_c   1.000
_cell.angle_alpha   90.00
_cell.angle_beta   90.00
_cell.angle_gamma   90.00
#
_symmetry.space_group_name_H-M   'P 1'
#
loop_
_entity.id
_entity.type
_entity.pdbx_description
1 polymer ?
#
loop_
_entity_poly.entity_id
_entity_poly.type
_entity_poly.pdbx_seq_one_letter_code
_entity_poly.pdbx_strand_id
1 'polypeptide(L)'
;MKVYIDPATQYQEVLILSVAFGIIHLFFGLGIKAYMNIRDGKYLDALYDVGFWIMILVGAILYFVNMAIPMAPVVKTIATVLMVVSAIGIILTGERGASSIVGRIFGGLYSLYGISSYVGDFVSYSRLMGLGLSGGFIGAAINMMVRMLLPNGIVGIVAAVILFVGGQIFNLFIGALGAYVHAIRLTYVEFFSKFYEGGGKAFNLFRSKPKYINLK
;
A
#
# COMPACT_ATOMS: atom_id res chain seq x y z
N MET A 1 -25.04 17.41 -12.99
CA MET A 1 -24.22 16.24 -13.34
C MET A 1 -23.65 15.70 -12.04
N LYS A 2 -24.11 14.55 -11.55
CA LYS A 2 -23.67 13.98 -10.27
C LYS A 2 -22.18 13.64 -10.36
N VAL A 3 -21.35 14.45 -9.70
CA VAL A 3 -19.94 14.13 -9.46
C VAL A 3 -19.95 12.99 -8.43
N TYR A 4 -19.54 11.80 -8.83
CA TYR A 4 -19.74 10.60 -8.01
C TYR A 4 -18.86 10.56 -6.74
N ILE A 5 -17.80 11.38 -6.66
CA ILE A 5 -17.05 11.68 -5.45
C ILE A 5 -16.47 13.09 -5.62
N ASP A 6 -16.81 14.04 -4.76
CA ASP A 6 -16.10 15.32 -4.69
C ASP A 6 -14.91 15.13 -3.74
N PRO A 7 -13.66 15.09 -4.26
CA PRO A 7 -12.48 14.79 -3.45
C PRO A 7 -12.33 15.76 -2.27
N ALA A 8 -12.86 16.98 -2.40
CA ALA A 8 -12.80 18.01 -1.39
C ALA A 8 -13.67 17.72 -0.14
N THR A 9 -14.78 16.99 -0.28
CA THR A 9 -15.74 16.72 0.82
C THR A 9 -15.70 15.28 1.33
N GLN A 10 -15.23 14.31 0.54
CA GLN A 10 -15.19 12.88 0.90
C GLN A 10 -13.76 12.33 1.08
N TYR A 11 -12.84 13.12 1.63
CA TYR A 11 -11.46 12.69 1.87
C TYR A 11 -11.36 11.38 2.69
N GLN A 12 -12.30 11.17 3.63
CA GLN A 12 -12.37 9.98 4.44
C GLN A 12 -12.71 8.72 3.62
N GLU A 13 -13.58 8.82 2.61
CA GLU A 13 -13.92 7.70 1.73
C GLU A 13 -12.73 7.33 0.83
N VAL A 14 -12.02 8.33 0.31
CA VAL A 14 -10.82 8.11 -0.51
C VAL A 14 -9.69 7.50 0.32
N LEU A 15 -9.56 7.88 1.60
CA LEU A 15 -8.63 7.24 2.53
C LEU A 15 -8.98 5.77 2.76
N ILE A 16 -10.26 5.48 3.05
CA ILE A 16 -10.74 4.10 3.27
C ILE A 16 -10.48 3.26 2.03
N LEU A 17 -10.76 3.78 0.83
CA LEU A 17 -10.50 3.09 -0.43
C LEU A 17 -8.99 2.81 -0.62
N SER A 18 -8.14 3.81 -0.35
CA SER A 18 -6.69 3.67 -0.48
C SER A 18 -6.12 2.62 0.48
N VAL A 19 -6.60 2.61 1.73
CA VAL A 19 -6.22 1.61 2.73
C VAL A 19 -6.76 0.23 2.34
N ALA A 20 -7.98 0.12 1.81
CA ALA A 20 -8.54 -1.14 1.34
C ALA A 20 -7.70 -1.77 0.21
N PHE A 21 -7.25 -0.95 -0.75
CA PHE A 21 -6.29 -1.41 -1.77
C PHE A 21 -4.98 -1.88 -1.14
N GLY A 22 -4.45 -1.15 -0.15
CA GLY A 22 -3.25 -1.56 0.58
C GLY A 22 -3.39 -2.88 1.31
N ILE A 23 -4.55 -3.11 1.94
CA ILE A 23 -4.89 -4.39 2.57
C ILE A 23 -4.84 -5.52 1.55
N ILE A 24 -5.56 -5.39 0.42
CA ILE A 24 -5.61 -6.43 -0.62
C ILE A 24 -4.19 -6.73 -1.15
N HIS A 25 -3.40 -5.69 -1.39
CA HIS A 25 -2.05 -5.82 -1.91
C HIS A 25 -1.10 -6.52 -0.90
N LEU A 26 -1.24 -6.20 0.39
CA LEU A 26 -0.50 -6.86 1.48
C LEU A 26 -0.86 -8.35 1.61
N PHE A 27 -2.16 -8.68 1.57
CA PHE A 27 -2.60 -10.08 1.58
C PHE A 27 -2.08 -10.86 0.39
N PHE A 28 -2.03 -10.23 -0.80
CA PHE A 28 -1.47 -10.86 -1.99
C PHE A 28 0.04 -11.13 -1.85
N GLY A 29 0.80 -10.16 -1.30
CA GLY A 29 2.24 -10.34 -1.04
C GLY A 29 2.53 -11.44 -0.01
N LEU A 30 1.74 -11.51 1.06
CA LEU A 30 1.82 -12.59 2.04
C LEU A 30 1.41 -13.95 1.45
N GLY A 31 0.42 -13.97 0.55
CA GLY A 31 0.02 -15.18 -0.17
C GLY A 31 1.14 -15.75 -1.05
N ILE A 32 1.91 -14.89 -1.74
CA ILE A 32 3.08 -15.30 -2.51
C ILE A 32 4.16 -15.87 -1.59
N LYS A 33 4.41 -15.23 -0.44
CA LYS A 33 5.36 -15.74 0.56
C LYS A 33 4.94 -17.12 1.10
N ALA A 34 3.65 -17.31 1.38
CA ALA A 34 3.10 -18.61 1.78
C ALA A 34 3.34 -19.67 0.69
N TYR A 35 3.07 -19.33 -0.57
CA TYR A 35 3.30 -20.23 -1.70
C TYR A 35 4.77 -20.62 -1.85
N MET A 36 5.70 -19.67 -1.70
CA MET A 36 7.15 -19.95 -1.73
C MET A 36 7.57 -20.90 -0.61
N ASN A 37 7.13 -20.67 0.64
CA ASN A 37 7.47 -21.54 1.77
C ASN A 37 6.88 -22.95 1.65
N ILE A 38 5.69 -23.07 1.06
CA ILE A 38 5.04 -24.36 0.77
C ILE A 38 5.81 -25.13 -0.31
N ARG A 39 6.24 -24.45 -1.37
CA ARG A 39 7.06 -25.03 -2.45
C ARG A 39 8.41 -25.51 -1.93
N ASP A 40 9.00 -24.76 -0.99
CA ASP A 40 10.32 -25.05 -0.44
C ASP A 40 10.27 -26.09 0.72
N GLY A 41 9.10 -26.71 0.95
CA GLY A 41 8.91 -27.85 1.86
C GLY A 41 8.84 -27.50 3.36
N LYS A 42 8.81 -26.22 3.72
CA LYS A 42 8.82 -25.72 5.11
C LYS A 42 7.40 -25.37 5.58
N TYR A 43 6.52 -26.37 5.60
CA TYR A 43 5.09 -26.19 5.91
C TYR A 43 4.81 -25.60 7.31
N LEU A 44 5.64 -25.95 8.31
CA LEU A 44 5.49 -25.39 9.65
C LEU A 44 5.89 -23.91 9.69
N ASP A 45 6.96 -23.51 9.00
CA ASP A 45 7.39 -22.11 8.98
C ASP A 45 6.39 -21.25 8.17
N ALA A 46 5.75 -21.82 7.14
CA ALA A 46 4.64 -21.17 6.43
C ALA A 46 3.44 -20.88 7.35
N LEU A 47 3.03 -21.85 8.19
CA LEU A 47 1.89 -21.67 9.09
C LEU A 47 2.20 -20.66 10.21
N TYR A 48 3.40 -20.73 10.76
CA TYR A 48 3.80 -19.93 11.92
C TYR A 48 4.22 -18.50 11.55
N ASP A 49 5.00 -18.29 10.48
CA ASP A 49 5.44 -16.95 10.05
C ASP A 49 4.48 -16.26 9.07
N VAL A 50 3.63 -16.99 8.34
CA VAL A 50 2.68 -16.36 7.42
C VAL A 50 1.26 -16.43 7.96
N GLY A 51 0.87 -17.58 8.54
CA GLY A 51 -0.46 -17.75 9.13
C GLY A 51 -0.70 -16.83 10.33
N PHE A 52 0.21 -16.77 11.31
CA PHE A 52 0.02 -15.85 12.44
C PHE A 52 0.10 -14.37 12.05
N TRP A 53 0.88 -14.03 11.04
CA TRP A 53 0.94 -12.68 10.49
C TRP A 53 -0.37 -12.27 9.82
N ILE A 54 -0.97 -13.17 9.03
CA ILE A 54 -2.32 -12.98 8.46
C ILE A 54 -3.33 -12.83 9.59
N MET A 55 -3.29 -13.65 10.64
CA MET A 55 -4.24 -13.55 11.77
C MET A 55 -4.09 -12.25 12.56
N ILE A 56 -2.86 -11.74 12.77
CA ILE A 56 -2.61 -10.41 13.36
C ILE A 56 -3.18 -9.30 12.48
N LEU A 57 -2.94 -9.35 11.17
CA LEU A 57 -3.43 -8.36 10.23
C LEU A 57 -4.96 -8.33 10.16
N VAL A 58 -5.60 -9.50 10.06
CA VAL A 58 -7.07 -9.63 10.09
C VAL A 58 -7.64 -9.13 11.42
N GLY A 59 -7.01 -9.48 12.55
CA GLY A 59 -7.43 -9.03 13.87
C GLY A 59 -7.32 -7.51 14.04
N ALA A 60 -6.22 -6.91 13.56
CA ALA A 60 -6.03 -5.46 13.58
C ALA A 60 -7.07 -4.74 12.70
N ILE A 61 -7.32 -5.23 11.49
CA ILE A 61 -8.32 -4.65 10.57
C ILE A 61 -9.72 -4.69 11.20
N LEU A 62 -10.14 -5.84 11.74
CA LEU A 62 -11.44 -5.98 12.40
C LEU A 62 -11.58 -5.05 13.61
N TYR A 63 -10.51 -4.84 14.37
CA TYR A 63 -10.49 -3.91 15.50
C TYR A 63 -10.67 -2.46 15.05
N PHE A 64 -9.91 -2.01 14.04
CA PHE A 64 -10.02 -0.65 13.50
C PHE A 64 -11.36 -0.39 12.81
N VAL A 65 -11.91 -1.37 12.09
CA VAL A 65 -13.24 -1.26 11.48
C VAL A 65 -14.33 -1.14 12.55
N ASN A 66 -14.26 -1.90 13.64
CA ASN A 66 -15.20 -1.78 14.75
C ASN A 66 -15.13 -0.41 15.45
N MET A 67 -13.95 0.23 15.46
CA MET A 67 -13.76 1.58 15.99
C MET A 67 -14.38 2.67 15.10
N ALA A 68 -14.35 2.48 13.77
CA ALA A 68 -14.93 3.41 12.80
C ALA A 68 -16.45 3.21 12.61
N ILE A 69 -16.93 1.96 12.67
CA ILE A 69 -18.34 1.59 12.57
C ILE A 69 -18.65 0.70 13.78
N PRO A 70 -19.40 1.20 14.79
CA PRO A 70 -19.69 0.42 15.98
C PRO A 70 -20.53 -0.82 15.60
N MET A 71 -19.85 -1.96 15.49
CA MET A 71 -20.47 -3.28 15.29
C MET A 71 -20.71 -3.98 16.63
N ALA A 72 -21.35 -5.15 16.58
CA ALA A 72 -21.60 -5.97 17.77
C ALA A 72 -20.34 -6.13 18.65
N PRO A 73 -20.44 -6.02 19.98
CA PRO A 73 -19.31 -6.12 20.91
C PRO A 73 -18.48 -7.40 20.75
N VAL A 74 -19.14 -8.47 20.31
CA VAL A 74 -18.54 -9.77 20.02
C VAL A 74 -17.41 -9.67 18.99
N VAL A 75 -17.53 -8.81 17.97
CA VAL A 75 -16.52 -8.64 16.92
C VAL A 75 -15.23 -8.07 17.48
N LYS A 76 -15.32 -7.09 18.40
CA LYS A 76 -14.16 -6.50 19.07
C LYS A 76 -13.44 -7.52 19.96
N THR A 77 -14.20 -8.35 20.68
CA THR A 77 -13.63 -9.41 21.53
C THR A 77 -12.93 -10.46 20.68
N ILE A 78 -13.55 -10.91 19.58
CA ILE A 78 -12.94 -11.87 18.64
C ILE A 78 -11.66 -11.29 18.04
N ALA A 79 -11.67 -10.03 17.59
CA ALA A 79 -10.51 -9.37 17.02
C ALA A 79 -9.35 -9.26 18.03
N THR A 80 -9.65 -8.90 19.27
CA THR A 80 -8.65 -8.77 20.34
C THR A 80 -8.07 -10.13 20.72
N VAL A 81 -8.91 -11.16 20.85
CA VAL A 81 -8.48 -12.54 21.13
C VAL A 81 -7.61 -13.06 19.99
N LEU A 82 -8.00 -12.83 18.73
CA LEU A 82 -7.25 -13.25 17.55
C LEU A 82 -5.85 -12.63 17.52
N MET A 83 -5.74 -11.32 17.80
CA MET A 83 -4.44 -10.64 17.88
C MET A 83 -3.57 -11.18 19.01
N VAL A 84 -4.13 -11.38 20.21
CA VAL A 84 -3.38 -11.87 21.38
C VAL A 84 -2.89 -13.30 21.16
N VAL A 85 -3.74 -14.20 20.66
CA VAL A 85 -3.37 -15.59 20.35
C VAL A 85 -2.28 -15.64 19.28
N SER A 86 -2.39 -14.80 18.25
CA SER A 86 -1.41 -14.74 17.17
C SER A 86 -0.08 -14.14 17.63
N ALA A 87 -0.11 -13.11 18.49
CA ALA A 87 1.10 -12.52 19.08
C ALA A 87 1.82 -13.53 20.01
N ILE A 88 1.07 -14.27 20.83
CA ILE A 88 1.63 -15.35 21.66
C ILE A 88 2.21 -16.45 20.78
N GLY A 89 1.50 -16.81 19.71
CA GLY A 89 1.95 -17.77 18.71
C GLY A 89 3.31 -17.39 18.13
N ILE A 90 3.46 -16.15 17.66
CA ILE A 90 4.70 -15.59 17.13
C ILE A 90 5.82 -15.56 18.18
N ILE A 91 5.53 -15.19 19.44
CA ILE A 91 6.53 -15.16 20.51
C ILE A 91 7.04 -16.56 20.85
N LEU A 92 6.15 -17.56 20.84
CA LEU A 92 6.50 -18.95 21.13
C LEU A 92 7.22 -19.64 19.96
N THR A 93 6.96 -19.21 18.72
CA THR A 93 7.62 -19.75 17.52
C THR A 93 8.77 -18.91 16.98
N GLY A 94 9.05 -17.77 17.59
CA GLY A 94 10.15 -16.88 17.25
C GLY A 94 11.49 -17.61 17.31
N GLU A 95 12.14 -17.73 16.14
CA GLU A 95 13.42 -18.39 15.92
C GLU A 95 13.58 -19.79 16.55
N ARG A 96 13.13 -20.79 15.80
CA ARG A 96 13.34 -22.22 16.11
C ARG A 96 14.82 -22.63 16.24
N GLY A 97 15.76 -21.80 15.76
CA GLY A 97 17.20 -22.01 15.87
C GLY A 97 17.85 -21.55 17.19
N ALA A 98 17.13 -20.83 18.06
CA ALA A 98 17.68 -20.39 19.33
C ALA A 98 17.63 -21.51 20.39
N SER A 99 18.79 -21.86 20.96
CA SER A 99 18.93 -22.93 21.96
C SER A 99 18.38 -22.60 23.35
N SER A 100 17.83 -21.40 23.57
CA SER A 100 17.27 -20.95 24.86
C SER A 100 15.86 -20.38 24.70
N ILE A 101 15.00 -20.65 25.69
CA ILE A 101 13.62 -20.12 25.79
C ILE A 101 13.63 -18.59 25.76
N VAL A 102 14.65 -17.96 26.35
CA VAL A 102 14.85 -16.52 26.33
C VAL A 102 15.17 -16.01 24.91
N GLY A 103 16.04 -16.70 24.16
CA GLY A 103 16.35 -16.36 22.78
C GLY A 103 15.12 -16.44 21.86
N ARG A 104 14.24 -17.42 22.08
CA ARG A 104 12.97 -17.54 21.35
C ARG A 104 12.01 -16.37 21.61
N ILE A 105 11.90 -15.96 22.88
CA ILE A 105 11.06 -14.82 23.27
C ILE A 105 11.60 -13.53 22.64
N PHE A 106 12.92 -13.30 22.67
CA PHE A 106 13.53 -12.12 22.04
C PHE A 106 13.42 -12.13 20.51
N GLY A 107 13.64 -13.28 19.86
CA GLY A 107 13.44 -13.43 18.41
C GLY A 107 11.98 -13.23 18.00
N GLY A 108 11.04 -13.73 18.81
CA GLY A 108 9.61 -13.48 18.67
C GLY A 108 9.25 -11.99 18.83
N LEU A 109 9.81 -11.31 19.82
CA LEU A 109 9.61 -9.87 20.02
C LEU A 109 10.19 -9.05 18.87
N TYR A 110 11.33 -9.47 18.31
CA TYR A 110 11.92 -8.86 17.12
C TYR A 110 11.04 -9.07 15.88
N SER A 111 10.47 -10.27 15.71
CA SER A 111 9.53 -10.51 14.62
C SER A 111 8.27 -9.64 14.76
N LEU A 112 7.77 -9.40 15.98
CA LEU A 112 6.69 -8.44 16.24
C LEU A 112 7.07 -6.99 15.95
N TYR A 113 8.35 -6.63 15.98
CA TYR A 113 8.79 -5.31 15.49
C TYR A 113 8.49 -5.11 14.01
N GLY A 114 8.32 -6.21 13.25
CA GLY A 114 7.77 -6.19 11.91
C GLY A 114 6.42 -5.49 11.80
N ILE A 115 5.65 -5.33 12.89
CA ILE A 115 4.35 -4.63 12.89
C ILE A 115 4.56 -3.17 12.47
N SER A 116 5.67 -2.57 12.90
CA SER A 116 6.05 -1.21 12.49
C SER A 116 6.19 -1.09 10.97
N SER A 117 6.75 -2.10 10.30
CA SER A 117 6.83 -2.13 8.83
C SER A 117 5.44 -2.18 8.19
N TYR A 118 4.53 -3.02 8.69
CA TYR A 118 3.16 -3.10 8.15
C TYR A 118 2.36 -1.82 8.38
N VAL A 119 2.52 -1.18 9.54
CA VAL A 119 1.92 0.15 9.80
C VAL A 119 2.48 1.19 8.83
N GLY A 120 3.80 1.17 8.58
CA GLY A 120 4.44 2.02 7.59
C GLY A 120 3.92 1.81 6.16
N ASP A 121 3.56 0.58 5.81
CA ASP A 121 2.92 0.28 4.52
C ASP A 121 1.52 0.90 4.47
N PHE A 122 0.66 0.67 5.47
CA PHE A 122 -0.68 1.27 5.50
C PHE A 122 -0.65 2.80 5.41
N VAL A 123 0.26 3.44 6.14
CA VAL A 123 0.48 4.89 6.06
C VAL A 123 0.98 5.27 4.68
N SER A 124 1.80 4.45 4.04
CA SER A 124 2.27 4.73 2.69
C SER A 124 1.17 4.65 1.62
N TYR A 125 0.13 3.84 1.81
CA TYR A 125 -1.06 3.84 0.94
C TYR A 125 -1.88 5.13 1.03
N SER A 126 -1.78 5.91 2.12
CA SER A 126 -2.38 7.26 2.19
C SER A 126 -1.88 8.20 1.09
N ARG A 127 -0.75 7.86 0.46
CA ARG A 127 -0.20 8.58 -0.69
C ARG A 127 -1.12 8.53 -1.91
N LEU A 128 -1.85 7.43 -2.11
CA LEU A 128 -2.83 7.31 -3.20
C LEU A 128 -3.96 8.33 -3.01
N MET A 129 -4.46 8.48 -1.78
CA MET A 129 -5.41 9.52 -1.43
C MET A 129 -4.83 10.91 -1.72
N GLY A 130 -3.61 11.19 -1.24
CA GLY A 130 -2.96 12.49 -1.45
C GLY A 130 -2.86 12.90 -2.93
N LEU A 131 -2.57 11.95 -3.82
CA LEU A 131 -2.54 12.19 -5.27
C LEU A 131 -3.92 12.52 -5.85
N GLY A 132 -4.94 11.73 -5.48
CA GLY A 132 -6.31 11.95 -5.93
C GLY A 132 -6.86 13.31 -5.45
N LEU A 133 -6.61 13.65 -4.19
CA LEU A 133 -7.01 14.94 -3.61
C LEU A 133 -6.28 16.10 -4.27
N SER A 134 -4.96 16.00 -4.46
CA SER A 134 -4.17 17.08 -5.08
C SER A 134 -4.64 17.38 -6.51
N GLY A 135 -4.82 16.34 -7.35
CA GLY A 135 -5.34 16.52 -8.71
C GLY A 135 -6.77 17.06 -8.74
N GLY A 136 -7.62 16.65 -7.78
CA GLY A 136 -8.96 17.19 -7.58
C GLY A 136 -8.96 18.67 -7.23
N PHE A 137 -8.14 19.08 -6.27
CA PHE A 137 -8.02 20.49 -5.85
C PHE A 137 -7.43 21.38 -6.94
N ILE A 138 -6.41 20.92 -7.66
CA ILE A 138 -5.84 21.67 -8.80
C ILE A 138 -6.91 21.86 -9.87
N GLY A 139 -7.63 20.81 -10.23
CA GLY A 139 -8.74 20.88 -11.21
C GLY A 139 -9.87 21.81 -10.76
N ALA A 140 -10.24 21.77 -9.47
CA ALA A 140 -11.25 22.66 -8.90
C ALA A 140 -10.79 24.14 -8.92
N ALA A 141 -9.52 24.41 -8.58
CA ALA A 141 -8.95 25.74 -8.60
C ALA A 141 -8.91 26.33 -10.03
N ILE A 142 -8.50 25.52 -11.02
CA ILE A 142 -8.53 25.92 -12.43
C ILE A 142 -9.96 26.25 -12.86
N ASN A 143 -10.93 25.37 -12.54
CA ASN A 143 -12.34 25.60 -12.87
C ASN A 143 -12.88 26.88 -12.21
N MET A 144 -12.47 27.17 -10.97
CA MET A 144 -12.84 28.41 -10.27
C MET A 144 -12.26 29.64 -10.98
N MET A 145 -10.97 29.63 -11.35
CA MET A 145 -10.34 30.72 -12.09
C MET A 145 -11.01 30.97 -13.44
N VAL A 146 -11.35 29.91 -14.18
CA VAL A 146 -12.09 29.99 -15.46
C VAL A 146 -13.46 30.64 -15.27
N ARG A 147 -14.20 30.23 -14.23
CA ARG A 147 -15.52 30.81 -13.90
C ARG A 147 -15.47 32.28 -13.54
N MET A 148 -14.41 32.73 -12.88
CA MET A 148 -14.20 34.14 -12.55
C MET A 148 -13.80 34.99 -13.77
N LEU A 149 -13.25 34.38 -14.82
CA LEU A 149 -12.81 35.09 -16.02
C LEU A 149 -13.92 35.23 -17.09
N LEU A 150 -14.87 34.29 -17.13
CA LEU A 150 -16.01 34.27 -18.06
C LEU A 150 -16.85 35.57 -18.10
N PRO A 151 -17.10 36.28 -16.98
CA PRO A 151 -17.91 37.52 -16.99
C PRO A 151 -17.23 38.71 -17.67
N ASN A 152 -15.92 38.68 -17.94
CA ASN A 152 -15.13 39.83 -18.40
C ASN A 152 -15.19 40.07 -19.92
N GLY A 153 -16.29 39.68 -20.57
CA GLY A 153 -16.51 39.85 -22.01
C GLY A 153 -15.64 38.96 -22.91
N ILE A 154 -15.49 39.34 -24.18
CA ILE A 154 -14.81 38.52 -25.23
C ILE A 154 -13.35 38.21 -24.85
N VAL A 155 -12.64 39.15 -24.23
CA VAL A 155 -11.26 38.95 -23.75
C VAL A 155 -11.22 37.93 -22.61
N GLY A 156 -12.20 37.98 -21.70
CA GLY A 156 -12.36 37.01 -20.61
C GLY A 156 -12.63 35.59 -21.11
N ILE A 157 -13.41 35.44 -22.19
CA ILE A 157 -13.71 34.15 -22.81
C ILE A 157 -12.45 33.54 -23.45
N VAL A 158 -11.67 34.32 -24.20
CA VAL A 158 -10.43 33.82 -24.83
C VAL A 158 -9.42 33.39 -23.76
N ALA A 159 -9.22 34.21 -22.72
CA ALA A 159 -8.33 33.88 -21.62
C ALA A 159 -8.83 32.67 -20.80
N ALA A 160 -10.14 32.53 -20.61
CA ALA A 160 -10.77 31.38 -19.95
C ALA A 160 -10.52 30.07 -20.70
N VAL A 161 -10.63 30.07 -22.03
CA VAL A 161 -10.37 28.88 -22.87
C VAL A 161 -8.89 28.47 -22.77
N ILE A 162 -7.96 29.43 -22.88
CA ILE A 162 -6.52 29.15 -22.76
C ILE A 162 -6.19 28.57 -21.38
N LEU A 163 -6.71 29.19 -20.31
CA LEU A 163 -6.46 28.75 -18.95
C LEU A 163 -7.12 27.39 -18.64
N PHE A 164 -8.31 27.13 -19.19
CA PHE A 164 -8.96 25.84 -19.06
C PHE A 164 -8.16 24.73 -19.75
N VAL A 165 -7.81 24.91 -21.02
CA VAL A 165 -7.06 23.90 -21.79
C VAL A 165 -5.67 23.70 -21.20
N GLY A 166 -4.92 24.77 -20.99
CA GLY A 166 -3.56 24.70 -20.43
C GLY A 166 -3.55 24.15 -19.01
N GLY A 167 -4.45 24.64 -18.15
CA GLY A 167 -4.57 24.20 -16.76
C GLY A 167 -4.95 22.73 -16.65
N GLN A 168 -5.94 22.26 -17.42
CA GLN A 168 -6.37 20.86 -17.35
C GLN A 168 -5.32 19.91 -17.94
N ILE A 169 -4.59 20.32 -18.99
CA ILE A 169 -3.44 19.55 -19.50
C ILE A 169 -2.35 19.45 -18.44
N PHE A 170 -2.03 20.55 -17.76
CA PHE A 170 -1.05 20.56 -16.68
C PHE A 170 -1.47 19.66 -15.50
N ASN A 171 -2.74 19.71 -15.11
CA ASN A 171 -3.29 18.84 -14.06
C ASN A 171 -3.15 17.36 -14.44
N LEU A 172 -3.46 17.02 -15.70
CA LEU A 172 -3.32 15.66 -16.21
C LEU A 172 -1.85 15.21 -16.25
N PHE A 173 -0.94 16.10 -16.62
CA PHE A 173 0.49 15.81 -16.69
C PHE A 173 1.08 15.48 -15.31
N ILE A 174 0.83 16.33 -14.31
CA ILE A 174 1.31 16.10 -12.94
C ILE A 174 0.61 14.88 -12.32
N GLY A 175 -0.68 14.70 -12.57
CA GLY A 175 -1.43 13.52 -12.13
C GLY A 175 -0.85 12.22 -12.68
N ALA A 176 -0.51 12.17 -13.98
CA ALA A 176 0.08 11.00 -14.62
C ALA A 176 1.49 10.68 -14.09
N LEU A 177 2.36 11.70 -13.96
CA LEU A 177 3.70 11.52 -13.39
C LEU A 177 3.65 11.08 -11.93
N GLY A 178 2.76 11.69 -11.13
CA GLY A 178 2.54 11.31 -9.74
C GLY A 178 2.07 9.87 -9.62
N ALA A 179 1.04 9.48 -10.37
CA ALA A 179 0.54 8.10 -10.38
C ALA A 179 1.64 7.09 -10.75
N TYR A 180 2.46 7.40 -11.75
CA TYR A 180 3.56 6.54 -12.18
C TYR A 180 4.62 6.32 -11.10
N VAL A 181 5.15 7.41 -10.53
CA VAL A 181 6.22 7.32 -9.52
C VAL A 181 5.72 6.65 -8.24
N HIS A 182 4.48 6.94 -7.84
CA HIS A 182 3.92 6.35 -6.63
C HIS A 182 3.52 4.89 -6.82
N ALA A 183 3.05 4.48 -8.00
CA ALA A 183 2.83 3.07 -8.33
C ALA A 183 4.13 2.27 -8.22
N ILE A 184 5.23 2.77 -8.79
CA ILE A 184 6.56 2.16 -8.66
C ILE A 184 6.95 2.01 -7.19
N ARG A 185 6.78 3.05 -6.37
CA ARG A 185 7.10 2.98 -4.94
C ARG A 185 6.32 1.88 -4.22
N LEU A 186 5.00 1.83 -4.43
CA LEU A 186 4.13 0.81 -3.87
C LEU A 186 4.60 -0.60 -4.26
N THR A 187 5.01 -0.79 -5.52
CA THR A 187 5.52 -2.09 -5.98
C THR A 187 6.90 -2.44 -5.39
N TYR A 188 7.87 -1.53 -5.43
CA TYR A 188 9.26 -1.81 -5.03
C TYR A 188 9.48 -1.87 -3.52
N VAL A 189 8.88 -0.95 -2.76
CA VAL A 189 9.16 -0.83 -1.34
C VAL A 189 8.15 -1.61 -0.52
N GLU A 190 6.88 -1.58 -0.91
CA GLU A 190 5.78 -2.08 -0.07
C GLU A 190 5.38 -3.51 -0.46
N PHE A 191 5.37 -3.85 -1.76
CA PHE A 191 5.05 -5.20 -2.24
C PHE A 191 6.25 -6.15 -2.28
N PHE A 192 7.33 -5.78 -2.99
CA PHE A 192 8.50 -6.66 -3.14
C PHE A 192 9.19 -6.98 -1.81
N SER A 193 9.21 -6.05 -0.84
CA SER A 193 9.82 -6.28 0.48
C SER A 193 9.18 -7.43 1.28
N LYS A 194 7.98 -7.89 0.91
CA LYS A 194 7.25 -8.93 1.65
C LYS A 194 7.64 -10.36 1.29
N PHE A 195 8.09 -10.59 0.06
CA PHE A 195 8.40 -11.94 -0.43
C PHE A 195 9.78 -12.05 -1.09
N TYR A 196 10.40 -10.93 -1.46
CA TYR A 196 11.68 -10.95 -2.16
C TYR A 196 12.83 -11.16 -1.18
N GLU A 197 13.44 -12.34 -1.22
CA GLU A 197 14.71 -12.61 -0.57
C GLU A 197 15.86 -12.22 -1.50
N GLY A 198 16.69 -11.27 -1.06
CA GLY A 198 17.91 -10.87 -1.77
C GLY A 198 19.01 -11.93 -1.70
N GLY A 199 20.02 -11.82 -2.57
CA GLY A 199 21.22 -12.68 -2.50
C GLY A 199 21.27 -13.81 -3.53
N GLY A 200 20.32 -13.87 -4.46
CA GLY A 200 20.40 -14.76 -5.62
C GLY A 200 21.62 -14.44 -6.51
N LYS A 201 22.27 -15.47 -7.06
CA LYS A 201 23.33 -15.29 -8.06
C LYS A 201 22.70 -14.90 -9.39
N ALA A 202 23.08 -13.74 -9.93
CA ALA A 202 22.67 -13.33 -11.27
C ALA A 202 23.09 -14.41 -12.27
N PHE A 203 22.16 -14.84 -13.12
CA PHE A 203 22.44 -15.84 -14.14
C PHE A 203 23.43 -15.24 -15.15
N ASN A 204 24.69 -15.65 -15.05
CA ASN A 204 25.72 -15.20 -15.95
C ASN A 204 25.61 -16.05 -17.21
N LEU A 205 25.02 -15.50 -18.28
CA LEU A 205 25.03 -16.19 -19.57
C LEU A 205 26.50 -16.45 -19.95
N PHE A 206 26.83 -17.70 -20.24
CA PHE A 206 28.09 -18.10 -20.89
C PHE A 206 28.13 -17.60 -22.34
N ARG A 207 27.88 -16.32 -22.56
CA ARG A 207 27.89 -15.66 -23.87
C ARG A 207 28.87 -14.51 -23.78
N SER A 208 29.91 -14.56 -24.61
CA SER A 208 30.81 -13.42 -24.77
C SER A 208 29.98 -12.20 -25.13
N LYS A 209 30.10 -11.12 -24.35
CA LYS A 209 29.45 -9.84 -24.67
C LYS A 209 29.98 -9.42 -26.05
N PRO A 210 29.15 -9.31 -27.10
CA PRO A 210 29.63 -8.93 -28.42
C PRO A 210 30.16 -7.50 -28.33
N LYS A 211 31.48 -7.33 -28.32
CA LYS A 211 32.15 -6.03 -28.20
C LYS A 211 31.96 -5.17 -29.48
N TYR A 212 31.47 -5.75 -30.56
CA TYR A 212 31.39 -5.12 -31.90
C TYR A 212 30.11 -5.38 -32.69
N ILE A 213 29.06 -6.00 -32.11
CA ILE A 213 27.83 -6.26 -32.85
C ILE A 213 26.67 -5.50 -32.20
N ASN A 214 26.34 -4.37 -32.83
CA ASN A 214 25.14 -3.60 -32.58
C ASN A 214 24.00 -4.26 -33.38
N LEU A 215 23.26 -5.17 -32.75
CA LEU A 215 22.00 -5.67 -33.34
C LEU A 215 20.96 -4.57 -33.11
N LYS A 216 20.66 -3.85 -34.19
CA LYS A 216 19.62 -2.82 -34.27
C LYS A 216 18.24 -3.45 -34.21
#